data_AF-A0A2K3MLK1-F1
#
_entry.id   AF-A0A2K3MLK1-F1
#
_cell.length_a   1.000
_cell.length_b   1.000
_cell.length_c   1.000
_cell.angle_alpha   90.00
_cell.angle_beta   90.00
_cell.angle_gamma   90.00
#
_symmetry.space_group_name_H-M   'P 1'
#
loop_
_entity.id
_entity.type
_entity.pdbx_description
1 polymer ?
#
loop_
_entity_poly.entity_id
_entity_poly.type
_entity_poly.pdbx_seq_one_letter_code
_entity_poly.pdbx_strand_id
1 'polypeptide(L)'
;IFKCPFKTTVDMKLDNVEVRICAYVFQNDFDVKDIVFRKGKTVFARCEFECMLPGMLVSREIILMMALRVTWTQQNTFCKTLWCLPPSFADDVVEDDTIDKLHGYYGKDWLPKFDRLNLV
;
A
#
# COMPACT_ATOMS: atom_id res chain seq x y z
N ILE A 1 29.44 -7.71 -9.11
CA ILE A 1 29.24 -7.63 -7.64
C ILE A 1 27.83 -7.11 -7.43
N PHE A 2 26.92 -7.92 -6.92
CA PHE A 2 25.53 -7.53 -6.65
C PHE A 2 25.52 -6.38 -5.63
N LYS A 3 24.95 -5.22 -6.00
CA LYS A 3 24.82 -4.05 -5.11
C LYS A 3 23.36 -3.89 -4.71
N CYS A 4 23.03 -4.27 -3.48
CA CYS A 4 21.72 -4.03 -2.87
C CYS A 4 21.89 -3.01 -1.72
N PRO A 5 21.31 -1.80 -1.84
CA PRO A 5 21.31 -0.80 -0.77
C PRO A 5 20.46 -1.25 0.42
N PHE A 6 19.46 -2.10 0.18
CA PHE A 6 18.64 -2.67 1.24
C PHE A 6 19.39 -3.83 1.92
N LYS A 7 19.79 -3.60 3.16
CA LYS A 7 20.33 -4.63 4.04
C LYS A 7 19.23 -5.10 4.98
N THR A 8 18.86 -6.36 4.86
CA THR A 8 17.97 -7.00 5.83
C THR A 8 18.66 -7.09 7.19
N THR A 9 17.91 -6.93 8.26
CA THR A 9 18.40 -7.16 9.63
C THR A 9 17.65 -8.32 10.27
N VAL A 10 18.22 -8.93 11.30
CA VAL A 10 17.58 -10.03 12.05
C VAL A 10 16.26 -9.58 12.67
N ASP A 11 16.16 -8.31 13.06
CA ASP A 11 14.97 -7.72 13.68
C ASP A 11 13.76 -7.66 12.73
N MET A 12 13.98 -7.68 11.42
CA MET A 12 12.90 -7.68 10.42
C MET A 12 12.14 -9.02 10.39
N LYS A 13 12.71 -10.10 10.95
CA LYS A 13 12.09 -11.44 11.03
C LYS A 13 11.53 -11.96 9.69
N LEU A 14 12.24 -11.67 8.60
CA LEU A 14 11.84 -12.07 7.25
C LEU A 14 12.12 -13.55 7.00
N ASP A 15 11.24 -14.21 6.26
CA ASP A 15 11.50 -15.54 5.72
C ASP A 15 12.38 -15.51 4.45
N ASN A 16 12.76 -16.68 3.95
CA ASN A 16 13.63 -16.80 2.78
C ASN A 16 13.01 -16.22 1.49
N VAL A 17 11.68 -16.25 1.35
CA VAL A 17 10.97 -15.69 0.20
C VAL A 17 10.95 -14.18 0.30
N GLU A 18 10.62 -13.64 1.47
CA GLU A 18 10.61 -12.21 1.74
C GLU A 18 11.99 -11.58 1.52
N VAL A 19 13.06 -12.22 1.98
CA VAL A 19 14.44 -11.77 1.72
C VAL A 19 14.74 -11.69 0.20
N ARG A 20 14.29 -12.67 -0.58
CA ARG A 20 14.46 -12.67 -2.05
C ARG A 20 13.65 -11.56 -2.71
N ILE A 21 12.44 -11.29 -2.22
CA ILE A 21 11.60 -10.19 -2.72
C ILE A 21 12.30 -8.86 -2.44
N CYS A 22 12.83 -8.64 -1.23
CA CYS A 22 13.59 -7.45 -0.91
C CYS A 22 14.81 -7.29 -1.84
N ALA A 23 15.59 -8.36 -2.05
CA ALA A 23 16.72 -8.32 -2.98
C ALA A 23 16.26 -8.04 -4.44
N TYR A 24 15.13 -8.60 -4.85
CA TYR A 24 14.55 -8.33 -6.17
C TYR A 24 14.14 -6.87 -6.32
N VAL A 25 13.43 -6.30 -5.35
CA VAL A 25 12.89 -4.93 -5.38
C VAL A 25 14.01 -3.89 -5.27
N PHE A 26 14.98 -4.09 -4.39
CA PHE A 26 15.96 -3.05 -4.04
C PHE A 26 17.29 -3.15 -4.78
N GLN A 27 17.52 -4.12 -5.66
CA GLN A 27 18.80 -4.18 -6.38
C GLN A 27 19.00 -2.98 -7.33
N ASN A 28 20.25 -2.54 -7.45
CA ASN A 28 20.61 -1.36 -8.25
C ASN A 28 20.77 -1.62 -9.76
N ASP A 29 20.72 -2.89 -10.20
CA ASP A 29 21.00 -3.25 -11.59
C ASP A 29 19.76 -3.16 -12.50
N PHE A 30 18.56 -2.96 -11.92
CA PHE A 30 17.30 -2.83 -12.66
C PHE A 30 16.88 -1.37 -12.83
N ASP A 31 16.00 -1.12 -13.82
CA ASP A 31 15.44 0.22 -14.03
C ASP A 31 14.53 0.57 -12.85
N VAL A 32 14.72 1.77 -12.30
CA VAL A 32 13.90 2.32 -11.22
C VAL A 32 12.45 2.56 -11.66
N LYS A 33 12.19 2.63 -12.97
CA LYS A 33 10.86 2.77 -13.56
C LYS A 33 10.17 1.43 -13.84
N ASP A 34 10.84 0.30 -13.60
CA ASP A 34 10.23 -1.01 -13.79
C ASP A 34 9.01 -1.18 -12.89
N ILE A 35 7.89 -1.63 -13.47
CA ILE A 35 6.68 -1.94 -12.71
C ILE A 35 6.90 -3.26 -11.97
N VAL A 36 6.92 -3.19 -10.64
CA VAL A 36 7.13 -4.35 -9.76
C VAL A 36 5.84 -4.83 -9.10
N PHE A 37 4.80 -4.00 -9.05
CA PHE A 37 3.50 -4.38 -8.50
C PHE A 37 2.35 -3.70 -9.27
N ARG A 38 1.22 -4.40 -9.42
CA ARG A 38 0.01 -3.89 -10.06
C ARG A 38 -1.23 -4.45 -9.37
N LYS A 39 -2.19 -3.59 -9.08
CA LYS A 39 -3.53 -3.96 -8.62
C LYS A 39 -4.58 -3.14 -9.38
N GLY A 40 -5.34 -3.80 -10.26
CA GLY A 40 -6.29 -3.13 -11.13
C GLY A 40 -5.59 -2.09 -12.02
N LYS A 41 -6.00 -0.82 -11.89
CA LYS A 41 -5.39 0.32 -12.61
C LYS A 41 -4.21 0.94 -11.87
N THR A 42 -4.02 0.64 -10.59
CA THR A 42 -2.90 1.16 -9.80
C THR A 42 -1.67 0.33 -10.11
N VAL A 43 -0.62 1.00 -10.55
CA VAL A 43 0.68 0.42 -10.86
C VAL A 43 1.71 1.01 -9.91
N PHE A 44 2.69 0.21 -9.55
CA PHE A 44 3.78 0.65 -8.72
C PHE A 44 5.13 0.31 -9.34
N ALA A 45 5.95 1.34 -9.52
CA ALA A 45 7.30 1.27 -10.03
C ALA A 45 8.30 1.03 -8.89
N ARG A 46 9.46 0.48 -9.24
CA ARG A 46 10.52 0.18 -8.28
C ARG A 46 10.93 1.37 -7.42
N CYS A 47 11.04 2.57 -8.02
CA CYS A 47 11.42 3.79 -7.30
C CYS A 47 10.49 4.14 -6.13
N GLU A 48 9.21 3.78 -6.20
CA GLU A 48 8.24 4.09 -5.12
C GLU A 48 8.53 3.28 -3.85
N PHE A 49 9.24 2.15 -3.99
CA PHE A 49 9.63 1.31 -2.86
C PHE A 49 10.86 1.85 -2.13
N GLU A 50 11.63 2.77 -2.73
CA GLU A 50 12.84 3.35 -2.11
C GLU A 50 12.54 4.04 -0.77
N CYS A 51 11.32 4.54 -0.59
CA CYS A 51 10.87 5.13 0.67
C CYS A 51 10.77 4.12 1.83
N MET A 52 10.88 2.83 1.56
CA MET A 52 10.94 1.76 2.56
C MET A 52 12.38 1.37 2.94
N LEU A 53 13.40 2.02 2.35
CA LEU A 53 14.77 1.89 2.84
C LEU A 53 14.86 2.48 4.27
N PRO A 54 15.71 1.91 5.15
CA PRO A 54 15.86 2.41 6.52
C PRO A 54 16.21 3.91 6.56
N GLY A 55 15.50 4.67 7.40
CA GLY A 55 15.71 6.11 7.60
C GLY A 55 14.97 7.02 6.60
N MET A 56 14.27 6.43 5.62
CA MET A 56 13.46 7.20 4.67
C MET A 56 12.05 7.49 5.22
N LEU A 57 11.44 8.56 4.75
CA LEU A 57 10.04 8.88 5.01
C LEU A 57 9.15 8.04 4.09
N VAL A 58 8.14 7.38 4.66
CA VAL A 58 7.18 6.58 3.90
C VAL A 58 6.38 7.47 2.95
N SER A 59 6.35 7.11 1.67
CA SER A 59 5.64 7.88 0.65
C SER A 59 4.13 7.61 0.65
N ARG A 60 3.39 8.53 0.02
CA ARG A 60 1.94 8.42 -0.17
C ARG A 60 1.56 7.14 -0.94
N GLU A 61 2.38 6.74 -1.91
CA GLU A 61 2.18 5.56 -2.74
C GLU A 61 2.21 4.28 -1.89
N ILE A 62 3.18 4.16 -0.98
CA ILE A 62 3.24 2.99 -0.08
C ILE A 62 2.06 2.98 0.91
N ILE A 63 1.62 4.13 1.40
CA ILE A 63 0.41 4.21 2.24
C ILE A 63 -0.82 3.75 1.44
N LEU A 64 -0.97 4.18 0.18
CA LEU A 64 -2.02 3.71 -0.72
C LEU A 64 -1.94 2.19 -0.94
N MET A 65 -0.75 1.65 -1.17
CA MET A 65 -0.54 0.21 -1.32
C MET A 65 -1.00 -0.57 -0.08
N MET A 66 -0.72 -0.05 1.11
CA MET A 66 -1.18 -0.65 2.36
C MET A 66 -2.70 -0.59 2.50
N ALA A 67 -3.32 0.53 2.16
CA ALA A 67 -4.78 0.65 2.13
C ALA A 67 -5.40 -0.37 1.16
N LEU A 68 -4.82 -0.53 -0.04
CA LEU A 68 -5.24 -1.53 -1.02
C LEU A 68 -5.09 -2.96 -0.49
N ARG A 69 -3.99 -3.28 0.22
CA ARG A 69 -3.78 -4.59 0.84
C ARG A 69 -4.85 -4.87 1.89
N VAL A 70 -5.08 -3.91 2.78
CA VAL A 70 -6.05 -4.03 3.87
C VAL A 70 -7.47 -4.20 3.32
N THR A 71 -7.87 -3.38 2.35
CA THR A 71 -9.17 -3.50 1.67
C THR A 71 -9.34 -4.86 1.01
N TRP A 72 -8.31 -5.37 0.32
CA TRP A 72 -8.34 -6.72 -0.25
C TRP A 72 -8.52 -7.79 0.83
N THR A 73 -7.76 -7.74 1.92
CA THR A 73 -7.89 -8.68 3.02
C THR A 73 -9.29 -8.64 3.64
N GLN A 74 -9.86 -7.46 3.86
CA GLN A 74 -11.22 -7.30 4.41
C GLN A 74 -12.29 -7.82 3.44
N GLN A 75 -12.11 -7.69 2.14
CA GLN A 75 -13.05 -8.26 1.16
C GLN A 75 -13.03 -9.80 1.16
N ASN A 76 -11.89 -10.41 1.44
CA ASN A 76 -11.68 -11.85 1.38
C ASN A 76 -11.79 -12.57 2.73
N THR A 77 -11.92 -11.83 3.84
CA THR A 77 -12.13 -12.43 5.16
C THR A 77 -13.62 -12.61 5.46
N PHE A 78 -13.94 -13.56 6.36
CA PHE A 78 -15.31 -13.79 6.81
C PHE A 78 -15.82 -12.64 7.68
N CYS A 79 -15.02 -12.19 8.65
CA CYS A 79 -15.36 -11.10 9.57
C CYS A 79 -14.82 -9.76 9.06
N LYS A 80 -15.63 -9.05 8.26
CA LYS A 80 -15.28 -7.73 7.72
C LYS A 80 -15.58 -6.64 8.75
N THR A 81 -14.55 -5.93 9.20
CA THR A 81 -14.64 -5.11 10.43
C THR A 81 -14.11 -3.70 10.31
N LEU A 82 -13.38 -3.37 9.23
CA LEU A 82 -12.76 -2.06 9.10
C LEU A 82 -12.73 -1.61 7.64
N TRP A 83 -12.82 -0.30 7.46
CA TRP A 83 -12.49 0.39 6.22
C TRP A 83 -11.10 0.99 6.32
N CYS A 84 -10.32 0.89 5.24
CA CYS A 84 -9.01 1.53 5.15
C CYS A 84 -8.98 2.37 3.88
N LEU A 85 -9.25 3.66 4.03
CA LEU A 85 -9.38 4.61 2.93
C LEU A 85 -8.00 5.01 2.37
N PRO A 86 -7.91 5.36 1.08
CA PRO A 86 -6.66 5.82 0.49
C PRO A 86 -6.30 7.23 1.01
N PRO A 87 -5.04 7.64 0.93
CA PRO A 87 -4.60 8.97 1.37
C PRO A 87 -5.39 10.15 0.75
N SER A 88 -5.84 9.98 -0.50
CA SER A 88 -6.64 11.01 -1.19
C SER A 88 -7.95 11.34 -0.49
N PHE A 89 -8.52 10.42 0.30
CA PHE A 89 -9.75 10.70 1.03
C PHE A 89 -9.59 11.86 2.01
N ALA A 90 -8.43 11.93 2.69
CA ALA A 90 -8.16 13.01 3.62
C ALA A 90 -8.02 14.36 2.90
N ASP A 91 -7.40 14.37 1.71
CA ASP A 91 -7.28 15.57 0.87
C ASP A 91 -8.68 16.06 0.46
N ASP A 92 -9.52 15.17 -0.08
CA ASP A 92 -10.86 15.50 -0.55
C ASP A 92 -11.76 16.05 0.59
N VAL A 93 -11.64 15.49 1.80
CA VAL A 93 -12.35 16.00 2.99
C VAL A 93 -11.88 17.40 3.37
N VAL A 94 -10.57 17.67 3.30
CA VAL A 94 -10.01 18.99 3.60
C VAL A 94 -10.41 20.01 2.52
N GLU A 95 -10.60 19.57 1.28
CA GLU A 95 -11.12 20.37 0.17
C GLU A 95 -12.65 20.62 0.24
N ASP A 96 -13.30 20.21 1.34
CA ASP A 96 -14.73 20.38 1.60
C ASP A 96 -15.63 19.70 0.56
N ASP A 97 -15.17 18.55 0.03
CA ASP A 97 -16.00 17.71 -0.82
C ASP A 97 -17.26 17.26 -0.09
N THR A 98 -18.39 17.36 -0.80
CA THR A 98 -19.68 16.96 -0.23
C THR A 98 -19.71 15.47 0.08
N ILE A 99 -20.50 15.09 1.09
CA ILE A 99 -20.70 13.68 1.47
C ILE A 99 -21.15 12.85 0.26
N ASP A 100 -22.00 13.39 -0.62
CA ASP A 100 -22.44 12.69 -1.83
C ASP A 100 -21.30 12.42 -2.81
N LYS A 101 -20.39 13.38 -2.98
CA LYS A 101 -19.20 13.22 -3.84
C LYS A 101 -18.25 12.18 -3.26
N LEU A 102 -17.97 12.26 -1.96
CA LEU A 102 -17.14 11.28 -1.25
C LEU A 102 -17.75 9.88 -1.32
N HIS A 103 -19.05 9.74 -1.08
CA HIS A 103 -19.74 8.45 -1.18
C HIS A 103 -19.76 7.92 -2.62
N GLY A 104 -19.95 8.79 -3.61
CA GLY A 104 -19.90 8.42 -5.03
C GLY A 104 -18.54 7.86 -5.46
N TYR A 105 -17.45 8.45 -4.97
CA TYR A 105 -16.10 8.04 -5.33
C TYR A 105 -15.59 6.85 -4.51
N TYR A 106 -15.74 6.89 -3.17
CA TYR A 106 -15.17 5.90 -2.25
C TYR A 106 -16.13 4.75 -1.90
N GLY A 107 -17.44 4.95 -2.05
CA GLY A 107 -18.49 4.05 -1.55
C GLY A 107 -18.37 2.61 -2.03
N LYS A 108 -18.03 2.41 -3.31
CA LYS A 108 -18.00 1.09 -3.92
C LYS A 108 -16.81 0.25 -3.48
N ASP A 109 -15.61 0.81 -3.62
CA ASP A 109 -14.37 0.03 -3.52
C ASP A 109 -13.73 0.12 -2.12
N TRP A 110 -14.05 1.17 -1.35
CA TRP A 110 -13.39 1.48 -0.07
C TRP A 110 -14.32 1.47 1.14
N LEU A 111 -15.61 1.75 0.95
CA LEU A 111 -16.64 1.77 2.00
C LEU A 111 -17.78 0.76 1.76
N PRO A 112 -17.47 -0.52 1.44
CA PRO A 112 -18.51 -1.53 1.24
C PRO A 112 -19.32 -1.75 2.53
N LYS A 113 -20.60 -2.09 2.38
CA LYS A 113 -21.46 -2.42 3.52
C LYS A 113 -20.91 -3.62 4.28
N PHE A 114 -20.48 -3.40 5.52
CA PHE A 114 -20.05 -4.44 6.45
C PHE A 114 -20.99 -4.46 7.65
N ASP A 115 -21.46 -5.64 8.03
CA ASP A 115 -22.44 -5.80 9.12
C ASP A 115 -21.84 -5.53 10.52
N ARG A 116 -20.51 -5.45 10.62
CA ARG A 116 -19.78 -5.38 11.90
C ARG A 116 -18.59 -4.40 11.84
N LEU A 117 -18.85 -3.17 11.43
CA LEU A 117 -17.82 -2.12 11.47
C LEU A 117 -17.45 -1.79 12.92
N ASN A 118 -16.17 -1.82 13.21
CA ASN A 118 -15.62 -1.27 14.44
C ASN A 118 -15.24 0.18 14.21
N LEU A 119 -15.63 1.06 15.13
CA LEU A 119 -15.00 2.36 15.25
C LEU A 119 -13.58 2.11 15.80
N VAL A 120 -12.55 2.53 15.08
CA VAL A 120 -11.16 2.54 15.56
C VAL A 120 -10.84 3.92 16.09
#